data_AF-Q54771-F1
#
_entry.id   AF-Q54771-F1
#
_cell.length_a   1.000
_cell.length_b   1.000
_cell.length_c   1.000
_cell.angle_alpha   90.00
_cell.angle_beta   90.00
_cell.angle_gamma   90.00
#
_symmetry.space_group_name_H-M   'P 1'
#
loop_
_entity.id
_entity.type
_entity.pdbx_description
1 polymer ?
#
loop_
_entity_poly.entity_id
_entity_poly.type
_entity_poly.pdbx_seq_one_letter_code
_entity_poly.pdbx_strand_id
1 'polypeptide(L)'
;MSYAISTELLEQLAAEIGDQIYLDIAQWHLYLDDAKLSRRLAELLLPSLEQGQIDENTVMTTLSQFPVKVGGGRRQISLLDLIPMSCVTALIEILEEFYKRL
;
A
#
# COMPACT_ATOMS: atom_id res chain seq x y z
N MET A 1 1.53 -16.83 -18.54
CA MET A 1 1.70 -17.67 -17.34
C MET A 1 1.08 -16.89 -16.19
N SER A 2 -0.17 -17.21 -15.83
CA SER A 2 -0.85 -16.61 -14.68
C SER A 2 -0.27 -17.26 -13.43
N TYR A 3 0.70 -16.62 -12.81
CA TYR A 3 1.24 -17.07 -11.53
C TYR A 3 0.05 -17.11 -10.56
N ALA A 4 -0.23 -18.28 -10.00
CA ALA A 4 -0.93 -18.34 -8.74
C ALA A 4 -0.02 -17.59 -7.77
N ILE A 5 -0.27 -16.29 -7.60
CA ILE A 5 0.38 -15.48 -6.57
C ILE A 5 0.24 -16.30 -5.30
N SER A 6 1.36 -16.77 -4.76
CA SER A 6 1.38 -17.49 -3.50
C SER A 6 0.64 -16.60 -2.52
N THR A 7 -0.52 -17.04 -2.03
CA THR A 7 -1.28 -16.27 -1.02
C THR A 7 -0.36 -15.81 0.10
N GLU A 8 0.64 -16.61 0.43
CA GLU A 8 1.76 -16.29 1.31
C GLU A 8 2.53 -15.00 0.97
N LEU A 9 2.96 -14.79 -0.28
CA LEU A 9 3.66 -13.55 -0.69
C LEU A 9 2.76 -12.32 -0.52
N LEU A 10 1.48 -12.47 -0.86
CA LEU A 10 0.50 -11.41 -0.66
C LEU A 10 0.31 -11.09 0.83
N GLU A 11 0.15 -12.10 1.69
CA GLU A 11 0.02 -11.88 3.13
C GLU A 11 1.29 -11.26 3.72
N GLN A 12 2.47 -11.69 3.29
CA GLN A 12 3.75 -11.15 3.77
C GLN A 12 3.88 -9.67 3.41
N LEU A 13 3.64 -9.30 2.15
CA LEU A 13 3.67 -7.92 1.71
C LEU A 13 2.60 -7.08 2.43
N ALA A 14 1.40 -7.63 2.58
CA ALA A 14 0.31 -6.96 3.30
C ALA A 14 0.68 -6.69 4.77
N ALA A 15 1.30 -7.65 5.46
CA ALA A 15 1.73 -7.49 6.84
C ALA A 15 2.78 -6.38 6.99
N GLU A 16 3.81 -6.38 6.14
CA GLU A 16 4.89 -5.37 6.21
C GLU A 16 4.39 -3.95 5.94
N ILE A 17 3.47 -3.80 4.99
CA ILE A 17 2.80 -2.52 4.70
C ILE A 17 1.86 -2.13 5.85
N GLY A 18 1.12 -3.10 6.39
CA GLY A 18 0.09 -2.91 7.40
C GLY A 18 0.59 -2.26 8.69
N ASP A 19 1.77 -2.67 9.14
CA ASP A 19 2.38 -2.24 10.42
C ASP A 19 3.11 -0.90 10.34
N GLN A 20 3.44 -0.43 9.12
CA GLN A 20 4.28 0.76 8.92
C GLN A 20 3.52 1.94 8.31
N ILE A 21 2.54 1.64 7.46
CA ILE A 21 1.77 2.67 6.76
C ILE A 21 0.49 2.96 7.54
N TYR A 22 0.20 4.24 7.72
CA TYR A 22 -0.97 4.70 8.46
C TYR A 22 -1.67 5.85 7.75
N LEU A 23 -2.97 5.95 7.97
CA LEU A 23 -3.76 7.13 7.65
C LEU A 23 -3.52 8.19 8.73
N ASP A 24 -3.21 9.41 8.32
CA ASP A 24 -3.06 10.55 9.22
C ASP A 24 -4.36 11.38 9.25
N ILE A 25 -5.02 11.37 10.41
CA ILE A 25 -6.29 12.07 10.62
C ILE A 25 -6.20 12.88 11.91
N ALA A 26 -5.98 14.19 11.77
CA ALA A 26 -5.82 15.15 12.86
C ALA A 26 -4.63 14.85 13.79
N GLN A 27 -4.82 14.03 14.82
CA GLN A 27 -3.75 13.59 15.73
C GLN A 27 -3.73 12.07 15.89
N TRP A 28 -4.43 11.36 15.00
CA TRP A 28 -4.61 9.93 15.05
C TRP A 28 -3.91 9.29 13.85
N HIS A 29 -3.12 8.26 14.15
CA HIS A 29 -2.56 7.36 13.16
C HIS A 29 -3.41 6.10 13.15
N LEU A 30 -4.06 5.80 12.02
CA LEU A 30 -4.78 4.55 11.81
C LEU A 30 -3.99 3.68 10.84
N TYR A 31 -3.35 2.64 11.34
CA TYR A 31 -2.54 1.73 10.54
C TYR A 31 -3.37 1.01 9.48
N LEU A 32 -2.73 0.69 8.34
CA LEU A 32 -3.45 0.07 7.22
C LEU A 32 -3.96 -1.34 7.55
N ASP A 33 -3.34 -2.02 8.51
CA ASP A 33 -3.83 -3.31 9.00
C ASP A 33 -5.16 -3.15 9.75
N ASP A 34 -5.21 -2.22 10.71
CA ASP A 34 -6.44 -1.86 11.44
C ASP A 34 -7.54 -1.35 10.49
N ALA A 35 -7.15 -0.61 9.44
CA ALA A 35 -8.06 -0.09 8.42
C ALA A 35 -8.53 -1.17 7.41
N LYS A 36 -7.94 -2.38 7.44
CA LYS A 36 -8.18 -3.46 6.47
C LYS A 36 -7.90 -3.03 5.03
N LEU A 37 -6.92 -2.15 4.85
CA LEU A 37 -6.47 -1.62 3.56
C LEU A 37 -5.17 -2.27 3.07
N SER A 38 -4.36 -2.78 4.00
CA SER A 38 -3.04 -3.40 3.74
C SER A 38 -3.09 -4.43 2.63
N ARG A 39 -3.96 -5.44 2.76
CA ARG A 39 -4.13 -6.50 1.75
C ARG A 39 -4.50 -5.97 0.38
N ARG A 40 -5.48 -5.06 0.30
CA ARG A 40 -5.94 -4.50 -0.98
C ARG A 40 -4.86 -3.67 -1.65
N LEU A 41 -4.03 -2.98 -0.86
CA LEU A 41 -2.89 -2.23 -1.38
C LEU A 41 -1.80 -3.17 -1.89
N ALA A 42 -1.48 -4.23 -1.14
CA ALA A 42 -0.52 -5.25 -1.55
C ALA A 42 -0.95 -5.94 -2.86
N GLU A 43 -2.23 -6.32 -2.99
CA GLU A 43 -2.79 -6.88 -4.23
C GLU A 43 -2.56 -5.97 -5.45
N LEU A 44 -2.63 -4.65 -5.27
CA LEU A 44 -2.44 -3.67 -6.33
C LEU A 44 -0.97 -3.47 -6.70
N LEU A 45 -0.06 -3.57 -5.72
CA LEU A 45 1.38 -3.33 -5.90
C LEU A 45 2.14 -4.56 -6.40
N LEU A 46 1.65 -5.78 -6.10
CA LEU A 46 2.31 -7.03 -6.49
C LEU A 46 2.68 -7.11 -7.98
N PRO A 47 1.80 -6.78 -8.95
CA PRO A 47 2.15 -6.85 -10.36
C PRO A 47 3.30 -5.90 -10.75
N SER A 48 3.35 -4.70 -10.15
CA SER A 48 4.44 -3.75 -10.37
C SER A 48 5.74 -4.22 -9.73
N LEU A 49 5.65 -4.83 -8.55
CA LEU A 49 6.76 -5.44 -7.83
C LEU A 49 7.40 -6.58 -8.65
N GLU A 50 6.59 -7.48 -9.22
CA GLU A 50 7.06 -8.57 -10.08
C GLU A 50 7.79 -8.06 -11.34
N GLN A 51 7.37 -6.90 -11.85
CA GLN A 51 7.97 -6.26 -13.03
C GLN A 51 9.21 -5.41 -12.68
N GLY A 52 9.57 -5.30 -11.39
CA GLY A 52 10.65 -4.43 -10.92
C GLY A 52 10.35 -2.94 -11.11
N GLN A 53 9.07 -2.57 -11.27
CA GLN A 53 8.61 -1.19 -11.44
C GLN A 53 8.35 -0.56 -10.07
N ILE A 54 9.41 -0.35 -9.30
CA ILE A 54 9.38 0.18 -7.93
C ILE A 54 9.98 1.59 -7.93
N ASP A 55 9.50 2.45 -8.82
CA ASP A 55 9.88 3.86 -8.82
C ASP A 55 8.82 4.72 -8.13
N GLU A 56 9.25 5.87 -7.62
CA GLU A 56 8.41 6.81 -6.88
C GLU A 56 7.15 7.22 -7.67
N ASN A 57 7.25 7.45 -8.98
CA ASN A 57 6.10 7.88 -9.77
C ASN A 57 5.06 6.76 -9.88
N THR A 58 5.50 5.51 -10.04
CA THR A 58 4.60 4.35 -10.08
C THR A 58 3.88 4.16 -8.75
N VAL A 59 4.59 4.28 -7.62
CA VAL A 59 3.99 4.17 -6.28
C VAL A 59 3.00 5.31 -6.03
N MET A 60 3.39 6.56 -6.29
CA MET A 60 2.51 7.72 -6.15
C MET A 60 1.26 7.62 -7.02
N THR A 61 1.41 7.18 -8.28
CA THR A 61 0.28 6.97 -9.19
C THR A 61 -0.66 5.91 -8.63
N THR A 62 -0.12 4.79 -8.17
CA THR A 62 -0.89 3.69 -7.55
C THR A 62 -1.69 4.18 -6.33
N LEU A 63 -1.04 4.93 -5.43
CA LEU A 63 -1.69 5.49 -4.24
C LEU A 63 -2.76 6.53 -4.58
N SER A 64 -2.54 7.36 -5.61
CA SER A 64 -3.51 8.36 -6.08
C SER A 64 -4.78 7.71 -6.65
N GLN A 65 -4.65 6.52 -7.24
CA GLN A 65 -5.74 5.76 -7.82
C GLN A 65 -6.44 4.83 -6.82
N PHE A 66 -5.95 4.72 -5.59
CA PHE A 66 -6.53 3.88 -4.55
C PHE A 66 -7.60 4.64 -3.76
N PRO A 67 -8.91 4.37 -3.96
CA PRO A 67 -9.94 5.10 -3.26
C PRO A 67 -10.22 4.53 -1.86
N VAL A 68 -10.19 5.41 -0.86
CA VAL A 68 -10.60 5.12 0.52
C VAL A 68 -11.96 5.74 0.79
N LYS A 69 -12.93 4.93 1.21
CA LYS A 69 -14.27 5.39 1.57
C LYS A 69 -14.25 6.03 2.94
N VAL A 70 -14.77 7.25 3.06
CA VAL A 70 -14.85 8.00 4.33
C VAL A 70 -16.29 8.44 4.63
N GLY A 71 -16.57 8.69 5.92
CA GLY A 71 -17.88 9.20 6.38
C GLY A 71 -19.05 8.27 6.06
N GLY A 72 -18.86 6.95 6.17
CA GLY A 72 -19.87 5.95 5.80
C GLY A 72 -20.03 5.76 4.28
N GLY A 73 -19.01 6.12 3.49
CA GLY A 73 -19.03 6.01 2.03
C GLY A 73 -19.64 7.20 1.30
N ARG A 74 -19.92 8.30 2.02
CA ARG A 74 -20.45 9.55 1.42
C ARG A 74 -19.41 10.26 0.53
N ARG A 75 -18.13 9.98 0.74
CA ARG A 75 -17.03 10.47 -0.09
C ARG A 75 -15.96 9.39 -0.24
N GLN A 76 -15.19 9.49 -1.32
CA GLN A 76 -13.95 8.76 -1.52
C GLN A 76 -12.81 9.77 -1.62
N ILE A 77 -11.69 9.46 -0.99
CA ILE A 77 -10.46 10.24 -1.01
C ILE A 77 -9.34 9.27 -1.43
N SER A 78 -8.34 9.75 -2.17
CA SER A 78 -7.21 8.89 -2.53
C SER A 78 -6.43 8.49 -1.28
N LEU A 79 -5.77 7.33 -1.31
CA LEU A 79 -4.90 6.94 -0.21
C LEU A 79 -3.72 7.92 -0.08
N LEU A 80 -3.22 8.44 -1.20
CA LEU A 80 -2.16 9.45 -1.23
C LEU A 80 -2.52 10.70 -0.42
N ASP A 81 -3.77 11.16 -0.47
CA ASP A 81 -4.23 12.34 0.28
C ASP A 81 -4.50 12.05 1.77
N LEU A 82 -4.43 10.79 2.20
CA LEU A 82 -4.73 10.35 3.57
C LEU A 82 -3.50 9.88 4.33
N ILE A 83 -2.33 9.79 3.69
CA ILE A 83 -1.09 9.36 4.33
C ILE A 83 -0.05 10.50 4.29
N PRO A 84 0.87 10.56 5.25
CA PRO A 84 1.96 11.52 5.20
C PRO A 84 3.00 11.12 4.15
N MET A 85 3.78 12.08 3.65
CA MET A 85 4.86 11.80 2.69
C MET A 85 5.90 10.81 3.23
N SER A 86 6.12 10.77 4.54
CA SER A 86 7.00 9.77 5.17
C SER A 86 6.52 8.34 4.94
N CYS A 87 5.20 8.11 4.87
CA CYS A 87 4.65 6.80 4.54
C CYS A 87 4.86 6.45 3.06
N VAL A 88 4.86 7.43 2.15
CA VAL A 88 5.20 7.18 0.73
C VAL A 88 6.64 6.71 0.62
N THR A 89 7.58 7.41 1.26
CA THR A 89 8.99 7.01 1.30
C THR A 89 9.18 5.62 1.92
N ALA A 90 8.56 5.37 3.08
CA ALA A 90 8.62 4.07 3.74
C ALA A 90 8.04 2.95 2.87
N LEU A 91 6.95 3.20 2.13
CA LEU A 91 6.37 2.21 1.23
C LEU A 91 7.34 1.85 0.09
N ILE A 92 8.05 2.82 -0.48
CA ILE A 92 9.05 2.57 -1.51
C ILE A 92 10.19 1.70 -0.94
N GLU A 93 10.69 2.04 0.25
CA GLU A 93 11.73 1.26 0.94
C GLU A 93 11.28 -0.19 1.20
N ILE A 94 10.06 -0.39 1.71
CA ILE A 94 9.46 -1.72 1.92
C ILE A 94 9.43 -2.50 0.60
N LEU A 95 8.95 -1.89 -0.48
CA LEU A 95 8.86 -2.56 -1.78
C LEU A 95 10.24 -2.92 -2.34
N GLU A 96 11.23 -2.04 -2.23
CA GLU A 96 12.61 -2.33 -2.65
C GLU A 96 13.24 -3.46 -1.83
N GLU A 97 13.07 -3.45 -0.51
CA GLU A 97 13.58 -4.49 0.38
C GLU A 97 12.87 -5.83 0.14
N PHE A 98 11.57 -5.80 -0.11
CA PHE A 98 10.80 -6.99 -0.46
C PHE A 98 11.26 -7.57 -1.80
N TYR A 99 11.46 -6.73 -2.81
CA TYR A 99 11.97 -7.17 -4.11
C TYR A 99 13.35 -7.82 -4.05
N LYS A 100 14.25 -7.30 -3.20
CA LYS A 100 15.58 -7.90 -2.97
C LYS A 100 15.50 -9.29 -2.30
N ARG A 101 14.38 -9.63 -1.66
CA ARG A 101 14.15 -10.91 -0.97
C ARG A 101 13.41 -11.94 -1.82
N LEU A 102 12.80 -11.52 -2.94
CA LEU A 102 12.17 -12.39 -3.95
C LEU A 102 13.23 -13.17 -4.75
#